data_AF-G2KTP3-F1
#
_entry.id   AF-G2KTP3-F1
#
_cell.length_a   1.000
_cell.length_b   1.000
_cell.length_c   1.000
_cell.angle_alpha   90.00
_cell.angle_beta   90.00
_cell.angle_gamma   90.00
#
_symmetry.space_group_name_H-M   'P 1'
#
loop_
_entity.id
_entity.type
_entity.pdbx_description
1 polymer ?
#
loop_
_entity_poly.entity_id
_entity_poly.type
_entity_poly.pdbx_seq_one_letter_code
_entity_poly.pdbx_strand_id
1 'polypeptide(L)'
;MYLKRFIELFIAYAISFLLAILVIGYPFNFQHLTSIILGIIVGYLVLIVPLTLLTIKKLTTRKNASGVNSNESKFSKVLNSLPAFIYLATKNTDGIISNSIITYAQSSEKENVFYVVTSATTERAKNISKNSQVAIASLFDQKTGLRFSSNQATG
;
A
#
# COMPACT_ATOMS: atom_id res chain seq x y z
N MET A 1 -3.17 8.78 -8.70
CA MET A 1 -2.81 9.75 -7.65
C MET A 1 -1.30 9.88 -7.62
N TYR A 2 -0.69 10.71 -8.48
CA TYR A 2 0.78 10.85 -8.50
C TYR A 2 1.26 12.24 -8.94
N LEU A 3 0.62 12.89 -9.92
CA LEU A 3 1.07 14.21 -10.40
C LEU A 3 1.00 15.30 -9.33
N LYS A 4 -0.12 15.38 -8.59
CA LYS A 4 -0.29 16.37 -7.51
C LYS A 4 0.85 16.26 -6.47
N ARG A 5 1.12 15.05 -5.97
CA ARG A 5 2.16 14.81 -4.96
C ARG A 5 3.58 15.05 -5.51
N PHE A 6 3.80 14.76 -6.79
CA PHE A 6 5.07 15.04 -7.47
C PHE A 6 5.35 16.56 -7.53
N ILE A 7 4.34 17.35 -7.92
CA ILE A 7 4.43 18.82 -7.97
C ILE A 7 4.61 19.40 -6.56
N GLU A 8 3.88 18.92 -5.56
CA GLU A 8 4.03 19.35 -4.17
C GLU A 8 5.47 19.14 -3.65
N LEU A 9 6.06 17.98 -3.93
CA LEU A 9 7.46 17.68 -3.58
C LEU A 9 8.45 18.57 -4.33
N PHE A 10 8.17 18.90 -5.60
CA PHE A 10 9.00 19.82 -6.38
C PHE A 10 9.00 21.23 -5.80
N ILE A 11 7.82 21.76 -5.47
CA ILE A 11 7.69 23.08 -4.87
C ILE A 11 8.39 23.13 -3.50
N ALA A 12 8.17 22.11 -2.66
CA ALA A 12 8.81 22.03 -1.35
C ALA A 12 10.34 21.98 -1.45
N TYR A 13 10.88 21.20 -2.38
CA TYR A 13 12.31 21.13 -2.64
C TYR A 13 12.86 22.46 -3.17
N ALA A 14 12.19 23.08 -4.15
CA ALA A 14 12.63 24.35 -4.73
C ALA A 14 12.69 25.48 -3.68
N ILE A 15 11.67 25.59 -2.81
CA ILE A 15 11.67 26.56 -1.71
C ILE A 15 12.83 26.28 -0.75
N SER A 16 13.02 25.03 -0.34
CA SER A 16 14.09 24.64 0.59
C SER A 16 15.47 24.95 0.02
N PHE A 17 15.68 24.70 -1.28
CA PHE A 17 16.92 24.99 -1.97
C PHE A 17 17.19 26.50 -2.07
N LEU A 18 16.17 27.30 -2.39
CA LEU A 18 16.29 28.77 -2.43
C LEU A 18 16.63 29.34 -1.04
N LEU A 19 16.00 28.82 0.02
CA LEU A 19 16.33 29.20 1.40
C LEU A 19 17.78 28.85 1.74
N ALA A 20 18.26 27.66 1.36
CA ALA A 20 19.65 27.26 1.59
C ALA A 20 20.64 28.19 0.89
N ILE A 21 20.38 28.56 -0.36
CA ILE A 21 21.20 29.53 -1.12
C ILE A 21 21.23 30.89 -0.41
N LEU A 22 20.08 31.35 0.10
CA LEU A 22 19.97 32.61 0.82
C LEU A 22 20.78 32.59 2.13
N VAL A 23 20.70 31.50 2.90
CA VAL A 23 21.46 31.33 4.15
C VAL A 23 22.98 31.30 3.90
N ILE A 24 23.41 30.70 2.78
CA ILE A 24 24.83 30.62 2.39
C ILE A 24 25.34 31.96 1.80
N GLY A 25 24.44 32.93 1.56
CA GLY A 25 24.81 34.24 1.03
C GLY A 25 25.23 34.21 -0.43
N TYR A 26 24.76 33.21 -1.19
CA TYR A 26 25.12 33.07 -2.60
C TYR A 26 24.42 34.14 -3.47
N PRO A 27 25.13 34.81 -4.40
CA PRO A 27 24.60 35.96 -5.12
C PRO A 27 23.47 35.59 -6.09
N PHE A 28 22.29 36.17 -5.87
CA PHE A 28 21.13 36.10 -6.76
C PHE A 28 21.23 37.12 -7.91
N ASN A 29 22.20 36.90 -8.82
CA ASN A 29 22.36 37.73 -10.02
C ASN A 29 21.94 36.98 -11.28
N PHE A 30 21.56 37.70 -12.34
CA PHE A 30 21.16 37.11 -13.63
C PHE A 30 22.17 36.11 -14.20
N GLN A 31 23.46 36.36 -13.99
CA GLN A 31 24.54 35.48 -14.44
C GLN A 31 24.56 34.13 -13.72
N HIS A 32 24.10 34.05 -12.47
CA HIS A 32 24.06 32.82 -11.68
C HIS A 32 22.69 32.13 -11.72
N LEU A 33 21.68 32.79 -12.28
CA LEU A 33 20.30 32.29 -12.34
C LEU A 33 20.20 30.97 -13.10
N THR A 34 20.98 30.79 -14.17
CA THR A 34 21.12 29.52 -14.89
C THR A 34 21.68 28.40 -14.01
N SER A 35 22.69 28.69 -13.18
CA SER A 35 23.28 27.71 -12.27
C SER A 35 22.32 27.30 -11.16
N ILE A 36 21.53 28.26 -10.65
CA ILE A 36 20.48 28.00 -9.65
C ILE A 36 19.39 27.11 -10.23
N ILE A 37 18.88 27.43 -11.43
CA ILE A 37 17.87 26.61 -12.12
C ILE A 37 18.41 25.20 -12.37
N LEU A 38 19.65 25.09 -12.87
CA LEU A 38 20.28 23.79 -13.11
C LEU A 38 20.41 22.99 -11.80
N GLY A 39 20.83 23.64 -10.70
CA GLY A 39 20.94 23.01 -9.38
C GLY A 39 19.59 22.52 -8.84
N ILE A 40 18.51 23.27 -9.05
CA ILE A 40 17.15 22.84 -8.68
C ILE A 40 16.78 21.59 -9.49
N ILE A 41 16.97 21.61 -10.82
CA ILE A 41 16.60 20.48 -11.68
C ILE A 41 17.42 19.25 -11.32
N VAL A 42 18.75 19.37 -11.26
CA VAL A 42 19.66 18.24 -11.00
C VAL A 42 19.43 17.69 -9.60
N GLY A 43 19.36 18.54 -8.57
CA GLY A 43 19.16 18.07 -7.20
C GLY A 43 17.77 17.44 -7.00
N TYR A 44 16.74 17.93 -7.69
CA TYR A 44 15.43 17.27 -7.68
C TYR A 44 15.47 15.89 -8.35
N LEU A 45 16.12 15.78 -9.52
CA LEU A 45 16.28 14.51 -10.23
C LEU A 45 17.09 13.48 -9.43
N VAL A 46 18.10 13.91 -8.68
CA VAL A 46 18.95 13.00 -7.90
C VAL A 46 18.29 12.60 -6.57
N LEU A 47 17.61 13.52 -5.88
CA LEU A 47 17.11 13.28 -4.53
C LEU A 47 15.65 12.81 -4.51
N ILE A 48 14.78 13.42 -5.30
CA ILE A 48 13.32 13.21 -5.20
C ILE A 48 12.85 12.11 -6.15
N VAL A 49 13.37 12.04 -7.38
CA VAL A 49 12.90 11.04 -8.36
C VAL A 49 13.18 9.59 -7.91
N PRO A 50 14.37 9.23 -7.40
CA PRO A 50 14.60 7.86 -6.92
C PRO A 50 13.71 7.51 -5.72
N LEU A 51 13.52 8.45 -4.80
CA LEU A 51 12.68 8.24 -3.62
C LEU A 51 11.20 8.03 -4.00
N THR A 52 10.69 8.82 -4.94
CA THR A 52 9.33 8.66 -5.45
C THR A 52 9.15 7.35 -6.22
N LEU A 53 10.14 6.96 -7.05
CA LEU A 53 10.16 5.67 -7.72
C LEU A 53 10.17 4.50 -6.74
N LEU A 54 11.01 4.53 -5.70
CA LEU A 54 11.04 3.51 -4.65
C LEU A 54 9.71 3.43 -3.89
N THR A 55 9.09 4.58 -3.63
CA THR A 55 7.78 4.65 -2.97
C THR A 55 6.68 4.01 -3.83
N ILE A 56 6.68 4.29 -5.14
CA ILE A 56 5.76 3.67 -6.10
C ILE A 56 6.01 2.16 -6.15
N LYS A 57 7.26 1.72 -6.31
CA LYS A 57 7.62 0.30 -6.30
C LYS A 57 7.15 -0.38 -5.02
N LYS A 58 7.40 0.19 -3.84
CA LYS A 58 6.96 -0.35 -2.55
C LYS A 58 5.43 -0.46 -2.45
N LEU A 59 4.68 0.51 -2.96
CA LEU A 59 3.21 0.46 -2.99
C LEU A 59 2.70 -0.61 -3.96
N THR A 60 3.29 -0.73 -5.13
CA THR A 60 2.96 -1.77 -6.12
C THR A 60 3.33 -3.15 -5.59
N THR A 61 4.49 -3.31 -4.96
CA THR A 61 4.89 -4.55 -4.28
C THR A 61 3.90 -4.88 -3.16
N ARG A 62 3.42 -3.91 -2.37
CA ARG A 62 2.37 -4.17 -1.35
C ARG A 62 1.02 -4.54 -1.95
N LYS A 63 0.67 -4.02 -3.12
CA LYS A 63 -0.53 -4.46 -3.85
C LYS A 63 -0.38 -5.89 -4.38
N ASN A 64 0.83 -6.26 -4.78
CA ASN A 64 1.19 -7.57 -5.30
C ASN A 64 1.86 -8.48 -4.25
N ALA A 65 1.80 -8.12 -2.96
CA ALA A 65 2.52 -8.82 -1.87
C ALA A 65 1.77 -10.06 -1.38
N SER A 66 0.50 -10.17 -1.75
CA SER A 66 -0.15 -11.47 -1.76
C SER A 66 0.61 -12.26 -2.82
N GLY A 67 1.32 -13.31 -2.44
CA GLY A 67 1.98 -14.25 -3.36
C GLY A 67 0.96 -15.00 -4.19
N VAL A 68 0.11 -14.27 -4.92
CA VAL A 68 -1.00 -14.79 -5.70
C VAL A 68 -0.41 -15.65 -6.78
N ASN A 69 -0.88 -16.89 -6.81
CA ASN A 69 -0.44 -17.89 -7.75
C ASN A 69 -0.68 -17.37 -9.17
N SER A 70 0.29 -17.51 -10.07
CA SER A 70 0.21 -17.03 -11.46
C SER A 70 -0.72 -17.89 -12.34
N ASN A 71 -1.62 -18.65 -11.72
CA ASN A 71 -2.60 -19.48 -12.42
C ASN A 71 -3.59 -18.61 -13.20
N GLU A 72 -3.99 -19.11 -14.37
CA GLU A 72 -4.91 -18.41 -15.28
C GLU A 72 -6.39 -18.47 -14.87
N SER A 73 -6.69 -19.07 -13.71
CA SER A 73 -8.04 -19.21 -13.20
C SER A 73 -8.70 -17.84 -12.99
N LYS A 74 -10.03 -17.83 -13.15
CA LYS A 74 -10.84 -16.61 -13.00
C LYS A 74 -10.68 -16.00 -11.61
N PHE A 75 -10.55 -16.82 -10.57
CA PHE A 75 -10.35 -16.34 -9.21
C PHE A 75 -8.99 -15.67 -9.02
N SER A 76 -7.89 -16.27 -9.48
CA SER A 76 -6.56 -15.66 -9.42
C SER A 76 -6.48 -14.34 -10.20
N LYS A 77 -7.16 -14.24 -11.34
CA LYS A 77 -7.30 -12.98 -12.09
C LYS A 77 -8.02 -11.89 -11.29
N VAL A 78 -9.09 -12.25 -10.57
CA VAL A 78 -9.81 -11.33 -9.67
C VAL A 78 -8.98 -10.98 -8.44
N LEU A 79 -8.26 -11.95 -7.87
CA LEU A 79 -7.43 -11.74 -6.69
C LEU A 79 -6.25 -10.80 -6.99
N ASN A 80 -5.64 -10.95 -8.17
CA ASN A 80 -4.54 -10.11 -8.66
C ASN A 80 -4.95 -8.66 -8.99
N SER A 81 -6.22 -8.42 -9.31
CA SER A 81 -6.72 -7.06 -9.58
C SER A 81 -7.16 -6.32 -8.32
N LEU A 82 -7.33 -7.06 -7.21
CA LEU A 82 -7.75 -6.51 -5.93
C LEU A 82 -6.53 -6.23 -5.03
N PRO A 83 -6.65 -5.32 -4.05
CA PRO A 83 -5.58 -5.10 -3.08
C PRO A 83 -5.28 -6.37 -2.27
N ALA A 84 -4.01 -6.60 -1.94
CA ALA A 84 -3.53 -7.69 -1.07
C ALA A 84 -3.87 -7.48 0.43
N PHE A 85 -5.06 -6.98 0.72
CA PHE A 85 -5.63 -6.96 2.06
C PHE A 85 -7.11 -7.35 2.01
N ILE A 86 -7.58 -7.95 3.11
CA ILE A 86 -8.97 -8.34 3.29
C ILE A 86 -9.48 -7.87 4.65
N TYR A 87 -10.78 -7.67 4.74
CA TYR A 87 -11.49 -7.56 5.99
C TYR A 87 -11.74 -8.96 6.53
N LEU A 88 -11.23 -9.25 7.73
CA LEU A 88 -11.46 -10.48 8.46
C LEU A 88 -12.42 -10.21 9.61
N ALA A 89 -13.55 -10.92 9.59
CA ALA A 89 -14.52 -10.96 10.67
C ALA A 89 -14.24 -12.18 11.55
N THR A 90 -14.18 -11.96 12.86
CA THR A 90 -14.05 -13.01 13.88
C THR A 90 -15.16 -12.86 14.91
N LYS A 91 -15.56 -13.96 15.54
CA LYS A 91 -16.58 -13.97 16.61
C LYS A 91 -15.91 -14.30 17.94
N ASN A 92 -16.23 -13.56 19.00
CA ASN A 92 -15.82 -13.93 20.35
C ASN A 92 -16.76 -15.02 20.92
N THR A 93 -16.52 -15.45 22.16
CA THR A 93 -17.36 -16.47 22.83
C THR A 93 -18.78 -16.00 23.08
N ASP A 94 -18.98 -14.70 23.19
CA ASP A 94 -20.26 -14.07 23.52
C ASP A 94 -21.10 -13.75 22.27
N GLY A 95 -20.60 -14.13 21.07
CA GLY A 95 -21.27 -13.87 19.80
C GLY A 95 -21.01 -12.50 19.19
N ILE A 96 -20.18 -11.66 19.82
CA ILE A 96 -19.82 -10.33 19.32
C ILE A 96 -18.83 -10.48 18.15
N ILE A 97 -19.14 -9.80 17.04
CA ILE A 97 -18.32 -9.79 15.83
C ILE A 97 -17.30 -8.65 15.88
N SER A 98 -16.05 -8.97 15.59
CA SER A 98 -14.95 -8.01 15.45
C SER A 98 -14.37 -8.08 14.04
N ASN A 99 -14.28 -6.92 13.38
CA ASN A 99 -13.74 -6.77 12.03
C ASN A 99 -12.36 -6.11 12.05
N SER A 100 -11.49 -6.55 11.15
CA SER A 100 -10.13 -6.01 11.08
C SER A 100 -9.54 -6.17 9.68
N ILE A 101 -8.70 -5.21 9.28
CA ILE A 101 -7.98 -5.27 8.00
C ILE A 101 -6.70 -6.07 8.19
N ILE A 102 -6.48 -7.06 7.34
CA ILE A 102 -5.27 -7.90 7.33
C ILE A 102 -4.67 -7.99 5.95
N THR A 103 -3.38 -8.24 5.92
CA THR A 103 -2.69 -8.72 4.72
C THR A 103 -2.64 -10.25 4.75
N TYR A 104 -2.48 -10.86 3.58
CA TYR A 104 -2.44 -12.31 3.42
C TYR A 104 -1.44 -12.70 2.34
N ALA A 105 -0.97 -13.94 2.39
CA ALA A 105 -0.27 -14.61 1.31
C ALA A 105 -1.13 -15.78 0.82
N GLN A 106 -1.28 -15.96 -0.50
CA GLN A 106 -1.97 -17.13 -1.06
C GLN A 106 -1.01 -18.33 -1.09
N SER A 107 -1.55 -19.55 -0.94
CA SER A 107 -0.77 -20.78 -1.13
C SER A 107 -0.36 -20.96 -2.60
N SER A 108 0.87 -21.44 -2.82
CA SER A 108 1.40 -21.80 -4.14
C SER A 108 0.80 -23.10 -4.71
N GLU A 109 0.14 -23.90 -3.88
CA GLU A 109 -0.48 -25.17 -4.29
C GLU A 109 -2.00 -25.07 -4.37
N LYS A 110 -2.63 -24.29 -3.48
CA LYS A 110 -4.09 -24.22 -3.34
C LYS A 110 -4.61 -22.80 -3.46
N GLU A 111 -5.38 -22.54 -4.50
CA GLU A 111 -5.91 -21.22 -4.82
C GLU A 111 -6.85 -20.64 -3.74
N ASN A 112 -7.57 -21.49 -3.01
CA ASN A 112 -8.51 -21.08 -1.97
C ASN A 112 -7.91 -21.01 -0.56
N VAL A 113 -6.58 -21.12 -0.41
CA VAL A 113 -5.89 -21.11 0.89
C VAL A 113 -5.09 -19.82 1.06
N PHE A 114 -5.35 -19.14 2.19
CA PHE A 114 -4.70 -17.89 2.56
C PHE A 114 -4.00 -18.02 3.91
N TYR A 115 -2.72 -17.64 3.94
CA TYR A 115 -1.93 -17.54 5.16
C TYR A 115 -1.97 -16.12 5.69
N VAL A 116 -2.22 -15.99 6.99
CA VAL A 116 -2.33 -14.71 7.69
C VAL A 116 -1.41 -14.76 8.89
N VAL A 117 -0.63 -13.70 9.10
CA VAL A 117 0.25 -13.56 10.26
C VAL A 117 -0.41 -12.59 11.25
N THR A 118 -0.53 -13.01 12.50
CA THR A 118 -1.05 -12.17 13.57
C THR A 118 -0.35 -12.47 14.89
N SER A 119 -0.24 -11.48 15.77
CA SER A 119 0.31 -11.71 17.12
C SER A 119 -0.66 -12.52 17.97
N ALA A 120 -0.13 -13.49 18.71
CA ALA A 120 -0.88 -14.34 19.63
C ALA A 120 -1.63 -13.55 20.73
N THR A 121 -1.18 -12.33 21.03
CA THR A 121 -1.81 -11.48 22.06
C THR A 121 -3.07 -10.75 21.60
N THR A 122 -3.34 -10.72 20.29
CA THR A 122 -4.48 -9.99 19.73
C THR A 122 -5.82 -10.66 20.04
N GLU A 123 -6.88 -9.85 20.16
CA GLU A 123 -8.26 -10.38 20.29
C GLU A 123 -8.63 -11.31 19.14
N ARG A 124 -8.19 -10.98 17.92
CA ARG A 124 -8.36 -11.83 16.74
C ARG A 124 -7.78 -13.24 16.94
N ALA A 125 -6.54 -13.34 17.45
CA ALA A 125 -5.92 -14.65 17.71
C ALA A 125 -6.69 -15.42 18.78
N LYS A 126 -7.12 -14.73 19.84
CA LYS A 126 -7.98 -15.33 20.88
C LYS A 126 -9.31 -15.82 20.31
N ASN A 127 -9.98 -15.01 19.49
CA ASN A 127 -11.25 -15.36 18.85
C ASN A 127 -11.08 -16.58 17.94
N ILE A 128 -10.07 -16.58 17.06
CA ILE A 128 -9.79 -17.70 16.14
C ILE A 128 -9.45 -18.99 16.91
N SER A 129 -8.71 -18.88 18.02
CA SER A 129 -8.36 -20.05 18.83
C SER A 129 -9.55 -20.71 19.51
N LYS A 130 -10.60 -19.92 19.83
CA LYS A 130 -11.83 -20.40 20.48
C LYS A 130 -12.94 -20.73 19.49
N ASN A 131 -12.96 -20.04 18.35
CA ASN A 131 -13.91 -20.25 17.27
C ASN A 131 -13.17 -20.13 15.93
N SER A 132 -12.96 -21.27 15.27
CA SER A 132 -12.19 -21.35 14.02
C SER A 132 -12.92 -20.77 12.80
N GLN A 133 -14.20 -20.46 12.92
CA GLN A 133 -14.98 -19.90 11.82
C GLN A 133 -14.72 -18.40 11.67
N VAL A 134 -14.42 -18.00 10.44
CA VAL A 134 -14.16 -16.61 10.06
C VAL A 134 -14.87 -16.29 8.75
N ALA A 135 -15.21 -15.02 8.57
CA ALA A 135 -15.66 -14.51 7.28
C ALA A 135 -14.65 -13.51 6.75
N ILE A 136 -14.51 -13.48 5.43
CA ILE A 136 -13.60 -12.56 4.75
C ILE A 136 -14.33 -11.79 3.67
N ALA A 137 -13.90 -10.56 3.44
CA ALA A 137 -14.31 -9.76 2.30
C ALA A 137 -13.14 -8.94 1.78
N SER A 138 -12.95 -8.89 0.47
CA SER A 138 -12.10 -7.89 -0.15
C SER A 138 -12.77 -6.53 -0.16
N LEU A 139 -11.98 -5.49 -0.41
CA LEU A 139 -12.53 -4.21 -0.84
C LEU A 139 -13.28 -4.39 -2.17
N PHE A 140 -14.37 -3.65 -2.34
CA PHE A 140 -15.07 -3.54 -3.62
C PHE A 140 -14.33 -2.54 -4.52
N ASP A 141 -13.90 -2.97 -5.71
CA ASP A 141 -13.36 -2.07 -6.70
C ASP A 141 -14.50 -1.45 -7.52
N GLN A 142 -14.74 -0.16 -7.33
CA GLN A 142 -15.79 0.60 -8.02
C GLN A 142 -15.60 0.65 -9.55
N LYS A 143 -14.38 0.50 -10.06
CA LYS A 143 -14.12 0.58 -11.50
C LYS A 143 -14.41 -0.74 -12.22
N THR A 144 -14.01 -1.84 -11.60
CA THR A 144 -14.11 -3.18 -12.19
C THR A 144 -15.33 -3.94 -11.69
N GLY A 145 -15.98 -3.49 -10.61
CA GLY A 145 -17.08 -4.19 -9.96
C GLY A 145 -16.65 -5.45 -9.19
N LEU A 146 -15.34 -5.66 -9.03
CA LEU A 146 -14.81 -6.90 -8.47
C LEU A 146 -14.81 -6.87 -6.93
N ARG A 147 -15.17 -8.02 -6.35
CA ARG A 147 -15.05 -8.35 -4.93
C ARG A 147 -15.02 -9.85 -4.78
N PHE A 148 -14.31 -10.35 -3.77
CA PHE A 148 -14.51 -11.70 -3.27
C PHE A 148 -14.85 -11.68 -1.78
N SER A 149 -15.60 -12.68 -1.35
CA SER A 149 -15.97 -12.86 0.05
C SER A 149 -16.24 -14.32 0.37
N SER A 150 -16.07 -14.69 1.63
CA SER A 150 -16.50 -15.97 2.19
C SER A 150 -17.47 -15.70 3.32
N ASN A 151 -18.58 -16.45 3.37
CA ASN A 151 -19.63 -16.29 4.37
C ASN A 151 -19.76 -17.53 5.25
N GLN A 152 -18.73 -17.80 6.05
CA GLN A 152 -18.73 -18.92 7.01
C GLN A 152 -18.72 -18.48 8.48
N ALA A 153 -18.95 -17.19 8.77
CA ALA A 153 -19.10 -16.68 10.15
C ALA A 153 -20.55 -16.72 10.64
N THR A 154 -21.36 -17.66 10.14
CA THR A 154 -22.74 -17.88 10.58
C THR A 154 -22.86 -19.30 11.13
N GLY A 155 -22.67 -19.38 12.45
CA GLY A 155 -22.91 -20.54 13.31
C GLY A 155 -23.18 -20.05 14.71
#